data_AF-A0A377NBK5-F1
#
_entry.id   AF-A0A377NBK5-F1
#
_cell.length_a   1.000
_cell.length_b   1.000
_cell.length_c   1.000
_cell.angle_alpha   90.00
_cell.angle_beta   90.00
_cell.angle_gamma   90.00
#
_symmetry.space_group_name_H-M   'P 1'
#
loop_
_entity.id
_entity.type
_entity.pdbx_description
1 polymer ?
#
loop_
_entity_poly.entity_id
_entity_poly.type
_entity_poly.pdbx_seq_one_letter_code
_entity_poly.pdbx_strand_id
1 'polypeptide(L)'
;MSENALLFKAPRPAAFVIHRCQPLFVVEPRPKNALQWLRLAGRRVAQSFRLMVGVQDYGNYVAHFRVRHPRGTPLSEREFHRRCLEARFPSEGGKMGKCPC
;
A
#
# COMPACT_ATOMS: atom_id res chain seq x y z
N MET A 1 -20.62 50.06 -18.45
CA MET A 1 -20.74 48.64 -18.03
C MET A 1 -19.55 47.84 -18.58
N SER A 2 -18.37 47.79 -17.93
CA SER A 2 -17.36 46.72 -18.10
C SER A 2 -16.06 47.00 -17.32
N GLU A 3 -16.10 47.05 -15.97
CA GLU A 3 -14.86 47.23 -15.18
C GLU A 3 -14.64 46.17 -14.09
N ASN A 4 -15.60 45.28 -13.84
CA ASN A 4 -15.49 44.25 -12.79
C ASN A 4 -14.87 42.91 -13.26
N ALA A 5 -14.46 42.79 -14.54
CA ALA A 5 -13.98 41.52 -15.09
C ALA A 5 -12.54 41.16 -14.65
N LEU A 6 -11.78 42.09 -14.06
CA LEU A 6 -10.38 41.86 -13.69
C LEU A 6 -10.19 41.30 -12.28
N LEU A 7 -11.22 41.32 -11.43
CA LEU A 7 -11.14 40.81 -10.05
C LEU A 7 -11.21 39.28 -9.94
N PHE A 8 -11.61 38.57 -11.00
CA PHE A 8 -11.75 37.11 -11.02
C PHE A 8 -10.60 36.39 -11.75
N LYS A 9 -9.51 37.09 -12.08
CA LYS A 9 -8.36 36.46 -12.74
C LYS A 9 -7.57 35.63 -11.73
N ALA A 10 -8.00 34.39 -11.51
CA ALA A 10 -7.31 33.45 -10.64
C ALA A 10 -5.82 33.36 -11.03
N PRO A 11 -4.88 33.47 -10.07
CA PRO A 11 -3.46 33.33 -10.36
C PRO A 11 -3.22 31.93 -10.93
N ARG A 12 -2.62 31.87 -12.13
CA ARG A 12 -2.17 30.60 -12.71
C ARG A 12 -1.17 29.99 -11.73
N PRO A 13 -1.43 28.81 -11.14
CA PRO A 13 -0.44 28.18 -10.28
C PRO A 13 0.84 27.97 -11.09
N ALA A 14 1.94 28.48 -10.55
CA ALA A 14 3.27 28.25 -11.10
C ALA A 14 3.49 26.73 -11.23
N ALA A 15 4.17 26.33 -12.30
CA ALA A 15 4.36 24.94 -12.70
C ALA A 15 4.66 24.02 -11.51
N PHE A 16 3.90 22.94 -11.35
CA PHE A 16 4.14 21.94 -10.32
C PHE A 16 5.53 21.33 -10.50
N VAL A 17 6.41 21.51 -9.50
CA VAL A 17 7.75 20.89 -9.49
C VAL A 17 7.62 19.49 -8.89
N ILE A 18 7.88 18.48 -9.71
CA ILE A 18 7.90 17.09 -9.26
C ILE A 18 9.20 16.87 -8.48
N HIS A 19 9.11 16.83 -7.15
CA HIS A 19 10.28 16.62 -6.29
C HIS A 19 10.76 15.16 -6.25
N ARG A 20 9.84 14.18 -6.32
CA ARG A 20 10.15 12.74 -6.30
C ARG A 20 9.07 11.92 -7.02
N CYS A 21 9.50 10.95 -7.82
CA CYS A 21 8.66 9.89 -8.37
C CYS A 21 8.90 8.61 -7.56
N GLN A 22 7.87 8.07 -6.91
CA GLN A 22 7.95 6.76 -6.26
C GLN A 22 6.92 5.82 -6.91
N PRO A 23 7.30 4.57 -7.24
CA PRO A 23 6.36 3.63 -7.84
C PRO A 23 5.20 3.38 -6.87
N LEU A 24 3.98 3.61 -7.35
CA LEU A 24 2.73 3.34 -6.61
C LEU A 24 2.45 1.85 -6.43
N PHE A 25 3.17 0.99 -7.16
CA PHE A 25 3.05 -0.45 -7.10
C PHE A 25 4.41 -1.11 -7.39
N VAL A 26 4.68 -2.21 -6.70
CA VAL A 26 5.85 -3.04 -7.00
C VAL A 26 5.60 -3.74 -8.34
N VAL A 27 6.37 -3.38 -9.37
CA VAL A 27 6.31 -4.06 -10.66
C VAL A 27 7.04 -5.39 -10.51
N GLU A 28 6.30 -6.51 -10.50
CA GLU A 28 6.93 -7.82 -10.56
C GLU A 28 7.66 -7.97 -11.91
N PRO A 29 8.95 -8.37 -11.92
CA PRO A 29 9.72 -8.49 -13.15
C PRO A 29 9.15 -9.60 -14.04
N ARG A 30 9.02 -9.34 -15.35
CA ARG A 30 8.58 -10.37 -16.29
C ARG A 30 9.56 -11.55 -16.30
N PRO A 31 9.09 -12.79 -16.06
CA PRO A 31 9.96 -13.96 -16.09
C PRO A 31 10.47 -14.21 -17.51
N LYS A 32 11.77 -14.44 -17.65
CA LYS A 32 12.42 -14.76 -18.94
C LYS A 32 12.65 -16.26 -19.12
N ASN A 33 12.75 -17.00 -18.01
CA ASN A 33 13.14 -18.43 -18.00
C ASN A 33 12.07 -19.30 -17.32
N ALA A 34 12.01 -20.59 -17.65
CA ALA A 34 11.07 -21.55 -17.07
C ALA A 34 11.14 -21.63 -15.53
N LEU A 35 12.34 -21.59 -14.95
CA LEU A 35 12.52 -21.58 -13.49
C LEU A 35 11.91 -20.33 -12.83
N GLN A 36 11.99 -19.18 -13.49
CA GLN A 36 11.39 -17.94 -12.98
C GLN A 36 9.86 -18.00 -13.07
N TRP A 37 9.33 -18.62 -14.12
CA TRP A 37 7.90 -18.93 -14.24
C TRP A 37 7.41 -19.86 -13.13
N LEU A 38 8.14 -20.93 -12.82
CA LEU A 38 7.80 -21.84 -11.73
C LEU A 38 7.80 -21.11 -10.38
N ARG A 39 8.81 -20.27 -10.12
CA ARG A 39 8.87 -19.44 -8.91
C ARG A 39 7.70 -18.46 -8.81
N LEU A 40 7.33 -17.82 -9.92
CA LEU A 40 6.19 -16.91 -9.97
C LEU A 40 4.87 -17.63 -9.70
N ALA A 41 4.68 -18.81 -10.28
CA ALA A 41 3.51 -19.66 -10.03
C ALA A 41 3.43 -20.05 -8.54
N GLY A 42 4.54 -20.51 -7.95
CA GLY A 42 4.61 -20.83 -6.52
C GLY A 42 4.29 -19.64 -5.62
N ARG A 43 4.81 -18.44 -5.93
CA ARG A 43 4.47 -17.21 -5.20
C ARG A 43 2.98 -16.87 -5.27
N ARG A 44 2.37 -16.95 -6.46
CA ARG A 44 0.94 -16.69 -6.66
C ARG A 44 0.06 -17.68 -5.92
N VAL A 45 0.41 -18.97 -5.97
CA VAL A 45 -0.30 -20.01 -5.22
C VAL A 45 -0.20 -19.75 -3.72
N ALA A 46 1.00 -19.46 -3.20
CA ALA A 46 1.19 -19.12 -1.79
C ALA A 46 0.39 -17.87 -1.38
N GLN A 47 0.32 -16.85 -2.24
CA GLN A 47 -0.50 -15.66 -2.02
C GLN A 47 -2.00 -16.00 -1.93
N SER A 48 -2.51 -16.82 -2.85
CA SER A 48 -3.91 -17.28 -2.82
C SER A 48 -4.23 -18.10 -1.57
N PHE A 49 -3.34 -19.01 -1.17
CA PHE A 49 -3.50 -19.78 0.07
C PHE A 49 -3.51 -18.87 1.31
N ARG A 50 -2.63 -17.86 1.36
CA ARG A 50 -2.61 -16.90 2.47
C ARG A 50 -3.92 -16.12 2.59
N LEU A 51 -4.50 -15.72 1.46
CA LEU A 51 -5.83 -15.09 1.43
C LEU A 51 -6.91 -16.05 1.95
N MET A 52 -6.88 -17.32 1.54
CA MET A 52 -7.84 -18.34 1.98
C MET A 52 -7.76 -18.63 3.48
N VAL A 53 -6.55 -18.81 4.02
CA VAL A 53 -6.34 -19.09 5.46
C VAL A 53 -6.52 -17.82 6.30
N GLY A 54 -6.51 -16.63 5.68
CA GLY A 54 -6.57 -15.34 6.35
C GLY A 54 -5.26 -14.99 7.07
N VAL A 55 -4.12 -15.51 6.60
CA VAL A 55 -2.78 -15.24 7.16
C VAL A 55 -2.19 -14.03 6.44
N GLN A 56 -1.96 -12.97 7.21
CA GLN A 56 -1.37 -11.74 6.70
C GLN A 56 0.16 -11.86 6.67
N ASP A 57 0.80 -11.37 5.61
CA ASP A 57 2.26 -11.41 5.43
C ASP A 57 2.91 -10.07 5.81
N TYR A 58 3.91 -10.12 6.70
CA TYR A 58 4.61 -8.94 7.19
C TYR A 58 5.40 -8.22 6.08
N GLY A 59 6.05 -8.95 5.17
CA GLY A 59 6.80 -8.36 4.07
C GLY A 59 5.90 -7.55 3.13
N ASN A 60 4.74 -8.09 2.80
CA ASN A 60 3.71 -7.41 2.02
C ASN A 60 3.14 -6.18 2.75
N TYR A 61 2.95 -6.26 4.07
CA TYR A 61 2.58 -5.11 4.90
C TYR A 61 3.62 -3.99 4.85
N VAL A 62 4.90 -4.29 5.01
CA VAL A 62 5.97 -3.27 4.98
C VAL A 62 6.10 -2.65 3.59
N ALA A 63 6.02 -3.45 2.52
CA ALA A 63 6.04 -2.95 1.16
C ALA A 63 4.87 -1.98 0.91
N HIS A 64 3.67 -2.37 1.33
CA HIS A 64 2.48 -1.54 1.28
C HIS A 64 2.62 -0.25 2.08
N PHE A 65 3.11 -0.36 3.32
CA PHE A 65 3.30 0.75 4.24
C PHE A 65 4.30 1.78 3.68
N ARG A 66 5.40 1.33 3.08
CA ARG A 66 6.39 2.23 2.44
C ARG A 66 5.83 2.99 1.25
N VAL A 67 4.88 2.40 0.52
CA VAL A 67 4.23 3.04 -0.63
C VAL A 67 3.16 4.04 -0.18
N ARG A 68 2.31 3.68 0.79
CA ARG A 68 1.21 4.54 1.25
C ARG A 68 1.61 5.56 2.33
N HIS A 69 2.60 5.22 3.16
CA HIS A 69 3.08 6.02 4.29
C HIS A 69 4.61 6.20 4.20
N PRO A 70 5.11 6.95 3.20
CA PRO A 70 6.56 7.14 3.02
C PRO A 70 7.26 7.90 4.16
N ARG A 71 6.49 8.51 5.07
CA ARG A 71 6.99 9.28 6.22
C ARG A 71 6.82 8.56 7.58
N GLY A 72 6.15 7.41 7.62
CA GLY A 72 5.92 6.66 8.85
C GLY A 72 6.99 5.59 9.10
N THR A 73 7.08 5.10 10.33
CA THR A 73 7.85 3.90 10.68
C THR A 73 6.91 2.69 10.66
N PRO A 74 7.26 1.59 9.96
CA PRO A 74 6.43 0.38 9.96
C PRO A 74 6.40 -0.26 11.35
N LEU A 75 5.28 -0.92 11.67
CA LEU A 75 5.11 -1.65 12.92
C LEU A 75 6.14 -2.78 13.06
N SER A 76 6.50 -3.15 14.29
CA SER A 76 7.36 -4.32 14.49
C SER A 76 6.64 -5.62 14.14
N GLU A 77 7.39 -6.67 13.80
CA GLU A 77 6.83 -7.99 13.44
C GLU A 77 5.93 -8.54 14.55
N ARG A 78 6.35 -8.44 15.83
CA ARG A 78 5.57 -8.92 16.97
C ARG A 78 4.24 -8.19 17.12
N GLU A 79 4.24 -6.87 16.96
CA GLU A 79 3.01 -6.06 17.04
C GLU A 79 2.07 -6.34 15.87
N PHE A 80 2.62 -6.58 14.68
CA PHE A 80 1.84 -6.99 13.51
C PHE A 80 1.16 -8.34 13.75
N HIS A 81 1.89 -9.31 14.29
CA HIS A 81 1.34 -10.62 14.64
C HIS A 81 0.23 -10.53 15.69
N ARG A 82 0.44 -9.75 16.77
CA ARG A 82 -0.60 -9.51 17.78
C ARG A 82 -1.85 -8.90 17.16
N ARG A 83 -1.70 -7.88 16.30
CA ARG A 83 -2.82 -7.24 15.59
C ARG A 83 -3.56 -8.22 14.67
N CYS A 84 -2.84 -9.11 14.00
CA CYS A 84 -3.46 -10.15 13.17
C CYS A 84 -4.33 -11.10 14.00
N LEU A 85 -3.87 -11.47 15.20
CA LEU A 85 -4.63 -12.30 16.12
C LEU A 85 -5.85 -11.56 16.67
N GLU A 86 -5.70 -10.29 17.08
CA GLU A 86 -6.81 -9.43 17.53
C GLU A 86 -7.88 -9.25 16.44
N ALA A 87 -7.47 -9.10 15.17
CA ALA A 87 -8.37 -8.98 14.04
C ALA A 87 -9.15 -10.28 13.76
N ARG A 88 -8.55 -11.44 14.06
CA ARG A 88 -9.17 -12.76 13.89
C ARG A 88 -10.06 -13.15 15.07
N PHE A 89 -9.65 -12.80 16.28
CA PHE A 89 -10.32 -13.09 17.53
C PHE A 89 -10.55 -11.80 18.33
N PRO A 90 -11.51 -10.96 17.91
CA PRO A 90 -11.79 -9.70 18.61
C PRO A 90 -12.33 -10.01 20.01
N SER A 91 -11.56 -9.64 21.03
CA SER A 91 -11.99 -9.73 22.44
C SER A 91 -12.98 -8.61 22.80
N GLU A 92 -12.94 -7.50 22.06
CA GLU A 92 -13.87 -6.38 22.14
C GLU A 92 -14.47 -6.10 20.75
N GLY A 93 -15.78 -5.88 20.71
CA GLY A 93 -16.54 -5.68 19.48
C GLY A 93 -16.03 -4.49 18.65
N GLY A 94 -15.54 -4.78 17.45
CA GLY A 94 -15.50 -3.80 16.36
C GLY A 94 -14.21 -3.00 16.22
N LYS A 95 -13.18 -3.60 15.63
CA LYS A 95 -12.17 -2.85 14.85
C LYS A 95 -11.93 -3.56 13.52
N MET A 96 -12.89 -3.41 12.62
CA MET A 96 -12.83 -3.91 11.25
C MET A 96 -11.56 -3.37 10.54
N GLY A 97 -10.62 -4.26 10.20
CA GLY A 97 -9.89 -4.33 8.93
C GLY A 97 -9.30 -3.06 8.29
N LYS A 98 -8.96 -2.00 9.04
CA LYS A 98 -8.26 -0.85 8.47
C LYS A 98 -6.75 -1.11 8.44
N CYS A 99 -6.09 -0.64 7.38
CA CYS A 99 -4.63 -0.55 7.35
C CYS A 99 -4.18 0.18 8.62
N PRO A 100 -3.13 -0.29 9.33
CA PRO A 100 -2.72 0.25 10.64
C PRO A 100 -1.99 1.60 10.53
N CYS A 101 -2.48 2.48 9.65
CA CYS A 101 -2.09 3.87 9.56
C CYS A 101 -2.95 4.73 10.47
#